data_AF-A0A141RHC4-F1
#
_entry.id   AF-A0A141RHC4-F1
#
_cell.length_a   1.000
_cell.length_b   1.000
_cell.length_c   1.000
_cell.angle_alpha   90.00
_cell.angle_beta   90.00
_cell.angle_gamma   90.00
#
_symmetry.space_group_name_H-M   'P 1'
#
loop_
_entity.id
_entity.type
_entity.pdbx_description
1 polymer ?
#
loop_
_entity_poly.entity_id
_entity_poly.type
_entity_poly.pdbx_seq_one_letter_code
_entity_poly.pdbx_strand_id
1 'polypeptide(L)' 'FSVQPWSTRQLMETDHWHKIQAEDGVWITLDGLHMGVGGDDSWTPSVLPQWLLTQTRWQYEVSLRCL' A
#
# COMPACT_ATOMS: atom_id res chain seq x y z
N PHE A 1 5.83 -6.00 0.96
CA PHE A 1 4.86 -6.50 -0.03
C PHE A 1 3.56 -6.83 0.68
N SER A 2 2.44 -6.82 -0.05
CA SER A 2 1.16 -7.34 0.44
C SER A 2 0.55 -8.31 -0.58
N VAL A 3 -0.29 -9.20 -0.08
CA VAL A 3 -1.03 -10.18 -0.87
C VAL A 3 -2.44 -10.26 -0.29
N GLN A 4 -3.46 -10.02 -1.10
CA GLN A 4 -4.83 -9.94 -0.62
C GLN A 4 -5.84 -10.27 -1.73
N PRO A 5 -7.07 -10.68 -1.37
CA PRO A 5 -8.11 -10.99 -2.36
C PRO A 5 -8.86 -9.76 -2.89
N TRP A 6 -8.44 -8.54 -2.53
CA TRP A 6 -9.13 -7.29 -2.84
C TRP A 6 -8.19 -6.28 -3.51
N SER A 7 -8.64 -5.65 -4.59
CA SER A 7 -7.85 -4.59 -5.26
C SER A 7 -7.68 -3.36 -4.37
N THR A 8 -6.61 -2.59 -4.58
CA THR A 8 -6.46 -1.27 -3.94
C THR A 8 -7.65 -0.36 -4.26
N ARG A 9 -8.20 -0.46 -5.48
CA ARG A 9 -9.41 0.28 -5.87
C ARG A 9 -10.57 -0.07 -4.95
N GLN A 10 -10.85 -1.36 -4.75
CA GLN A 10 -11.94 -1.79 -3.89
C GLN A 10 -11.75 -1.36 -2.43
N LEU A 11 -10.52 -1.44 -1.91
CA LEU A 11 -10.19 -0.95 -0.57
C LEU A 11 -10.42 0.56 -0.41
N MET A 12 -10.22 1.35 -1.47
CA MET A 12 -10.44 2.80 -1.46
C MET A 12 -11.93 3.18 -1.63
N GLU A 13 -12.68 2.42 -2.43
CA GLU A 13 -14.07 2.75 -2.80
C GLU A 13 -15.12 2.13 -1.85
N THR A 14 -14.73 1.16 -1.02
CA THR A 14 -15.67 0.44 -0.15
C THR A 14 -15.65 0.97 1.27
N ASP A 15 -16.71 1.69 1.66
CA ASP A 15 -16.79 2.34 2.97
C ASP A 15 -16.89 1.39 4.17
N HIS A 16 -17.29 0.13 3.95
CA HIS A 16 -17.55 -0.83 5.04
C HIS A 16 -16.96 -2.20 4.70
N TRP A 17 -16.18 -2.74 5.64
CA TRP A 17 -15.44 -4.00 5.45
C TRP A 17 -16.30 -5.17 4.95
N HIS A 18 -17.55 -5.29 5.43
CA HIS A 18 -18.45 -6.40 5.07
C HIS A 18 -19.02 -6.30 3.65
N LYS A 19 -18.84 -5.15 2.97
CA LYS A 19 -19.24 -4.96 1.57
C LYS A 19 -18.13 -5.34 0.59
N ILE A 20 -16.91 -5.54 1.09
CA ILE A 20 -15.76 -5.96 0.28
C ILE A 20 -16.00 -7.41 -0.18
N GLN A 21 -15.78 -7.67 -1.47
CA GLN A 21 -15.91 -8.95 -2.13
C GLN A 21 -14.56 -9.41 -2.69
N ALA A 22 -14.21 -10.67 -2.45
CA ALA A 22 -13.02 -11.25 -3.08
C ALA A 22 -13.15 -11.19 -4.61
N GLU A 23 -12.07 -10.79 -5.28
CA GLU A 23 -11.97 -10.75 -6.73
C GLU A 23 -11.29 -12.03 -7.25
N ASP A 24 -11.45 -12.35 -8.53
CA ASP A 24 -10.81 -13.52 -9.12
C ASP A 24 -9.27 -13.41 -9.05
N GLY A 25 -8.64 -14.42 -8.44
CA GLY A 25 -7.19 -14.47 -8.27
C GLY A 25 -6.70 -13.80 -6.98
N VAL A 26 -5.57 -13.09 -7.07
CA VAL A 26 -4.95 -12.42 -5.92
C VAL A 26 -4.27 -11.12 -6.34
N TRP A 27 -4.39 -10.10 -5.50
CA TRP A 27 -3.72 -8.83 -5.66
C TRP A 27 -2.40 -8.84 -4.89
N ILE A 28 -1.31 -8.55 -5.60
CA ILE A 28 0.05 -8.47 -5.04
C ILE A 28 0.56 -7.04 -5.19
N THR A 29 0.92 -6.40 -4.08
CA THR A 29 1.58 -5.07 -4.08
C THR A 29 3.06 -5.23 -3.74
N LEU A 30 3.93 -4.75 -4.63
CA LEU A 30 5.39 -4.77 -4.49
C LEU A 30 5.92 -3.33 -4.46
N ASP A 31 6.06 -2.78 -3.27
CA ASP A 31 6.70 -1.47 -3.06
C ASP A 31 8.16 -1.66 -2.70
N GLY A 32 9.08 -0.95 -3.39
CA GLY A 32 10.48 -0.87 -2.97
C GLY A 32 10.64 -0.13 -1.64
N LEU A 33 9.84 0.91 -1.43
CA LEU A 33 9.68 1.66 -0.19
C LEU A 33 8.23 2.15 -0.10
N HIS A 34 7.69 2.24 1.11
CA HIS A 34 6.33 2.71 1.38
C HIS A 34 6.38 3.85 2.39
N MET A 35 5.63 4.93 2.15
CA MET A 35 5.62 6.10 3.02
C MET A 35 4.98 5.76 4.38
N GLY A 36 5.45 6.41 5.45
CA GLY A 36 4.81 6.26 6.77
C GLY A 36 3.35 6.72 6.75
N VAL A 37 2.52 6.07 7.56
CA VAL A 37 1.08 6.38 7.67
C VAL A 37 0.80 7.59 8.57
N GLY A 38 1.61 7.79 9.62
CA GLY A 38 1.38 8.80 10.65
C GLY A 38 0.46 8.29 11.76
N GLY A 39 -0.21 9.21 12.46
CA GLY A 39 -1.19 8.86 13.50
C GLY A 39 -1.07 9.63 14.82
N ASP A 40 -0.17 10.63 14.93
CA ASP A 40 -0.12 11.49 16.12
C ASP A 40 -1.45 12.25 16.32
N ASP A 41 -2.08 12.62 15.21
CA ASP A 41 -3.50 12.96 15.11
C ASP A 41 -4.06 12.59 13.72
N SER A 42 -5.38 12.70 13.55
CA SER A 42 -6.11 12.34 12.31
C SER A 42 -6.71 13.53 11.56
N TRP A 43 -6.28 14.76 11.84
CA TRP A 43 -6.80 15.98 11.20
C TRP A 43 -5.70 16.98 10.77
N THR A 44 -4.43 16.63 10.99
CA THR A 44 -3.26 17.31 10.46
C THR A 44 -2.28 16.30 9.82
N PRO A 45 -1.37 16.75 8.94
CA PRO A 45 -0.30 15.88 8.45
C PRO A 45 0.62 15.45 9.61
N SER A 46 0.60 14.15 9.94
CA SER A 46 1.26 13.61 11.14
C SER A 46 2.34 12.56 10.86
N VAL A 47 2.84 12.46 9.63
CA VAL A 47 3.97 11.57 9.28
C VAL A 47 5.28 12.27 9.65
N LEU A 48 6.08 11.66 10.52
CA LEU A 48 7.37 12.24 10.91
C LEU A 48 8.35 12.31 9.72
N PRO A 49 9.22 13.34 9.63
CA PRO A 49 10.09 13.57 8.47
C PRO A 49 10.96 12.38 8.03
N GLN A 50 11.44 11.56 8.97
CA GLN A 50 12.25 10.38 8.67
C GLN A 50 11.49 9.25 7.96
N TRP A 51 10.15 9.30 7.94
CA TRP A 51 9.28 8.34 7.25
C TRP A 51 8.66 8.90 5.97
N LEU A 52 9.00 10.15 5.61
CA LEU A 52 8.62 10.75 4.34
C LEU A 52 9.57 10.29 3.24
N LEU A 53 9.01 9.89 2.10
CA LEU A 53 9.79 9.58 0.90
C LEU A 53 10.07 10.89 0.12
N THR A 54 11.06 11.66 0.58
CA THR A 54 11.38 13.00 0.05
C THR A 54 12.47 13.03 -1.02
N GLN A 55 13.16 11.90 -1.23
CA GLN A 55 14.20 11.77 -2.23
C GLN A 55 13.61 11.88 -3.64
N THR A 56 14.39 12.43 -4.56
CA THR A 56 13.98 12.60 -5.97
C THR A 56 14.47 11.47 -6.88
N ARG A 57 15.27 10.54 -6.33
CA ARG A 57 15.80 9.37 -7.05
C ARG A 57 15.64 8.14 -6.18
N TRP A 58 15.07 7.10 -6.77
CA TRP A 58 14.80 5.82 -6.14
C TRP A 58 15.25 4.71 -7.07
N GLN A 59 15.76 3.62 -6.51
CA GLN A 59 16.12 2.42 -7.26
C GLN A 59 15.70 1.20 -6.46
N TYR A 60 15.04 0.26 -7.12
CA TYR A 60 14.69 -1.04 -6.57
C TYR A 60 14.76 -2.08 -7.69
N GLU A 61 14.94 -3.34 -7.34
CA GLU A 61 15.00 -4.46 -8.28
C GLU A 61 14.09 -5.59 -7.77
N VAL A 62 13.38 -6.25 -8.69
CA VAL A 62 12.55 -7.41 -8.40
C VAL A 62 12.88 -8.50 -9.42
N SER A 63 13.12 -9.72 -8.94
CA SER A 63 13.27 -10.91 -9.79
C SER A 63 12.19 -11.91 -9.44
N LEU A 64 11.38 -12.28 -10.43
CA LEU A 64 10.32 -13.28 -10.29
C LEU A 64 10.70 -14.51 -11.10
N ARG A 65 10.50 -15.69 -10.51
CA ARG A 65 10.66 -16.98 -11.19
C ARG A 65 9.44 -17.83 -10.91
N CYS A 66 8.82 -18.33 -11.97
CA CYS A 66 7.83 -19.39 -11.90
C CYS A 66 8.51 -20.67 -12.38
N LEU A 67 8.33 -21.78 -11.67
CA LEU A 67 8.89 -23.08 -12.00
C LEU A 67 7.98 -23.83 -12.99
#